data_AF-A0A084JR97-F1
#
_entry.id   AF-A0A084JR97-F1
#
_cell.length_a   1.000
_cell.length_b   1.000
_cell.length_c   1.000
_cell.angle_alpha   90.00
_cell.angle_beta   90.00
_cell.angle_gamma   90.00
#
_symmetry.space_group_name_H-M   'P 1'
#
loop_
_entity.id
_entity.type
_entity.pdbx_description
1 polymer ?
#
loop_
_entity_poly.entity_id
_entity_poly.type
_entity_poly.pdbx_seq_one_letter_code
_entity_poly.pdbx_strand_id
1 'polypeptide(L)'
;MDVKKLNLVNDSSKVTPNYDLRGAQSWIRLFLNRSGKLLIIGQADNNYIYWASLTDQNEREKNEAIFNYIADESLRFDMVSNEWLVFNAAGVPYDELKTWYRTELVRPLEQDMAWKTPFGHYYGKNQAELNGRSFARDVSQYLDVLKKRCRFREANGAYEAVLDYCLGELSGDSGNALYYTQVEDLISMLRQEQYLVLSDQEQIREKYLLVAETAGKLYNQYQSAIR
;
A
#
# COMPACT_ATOMS: atom_id res chain seq x y z
N MET A 1 -7.32 -8.02 24.56
CA MET A 1 -8.14 -8.03 23.33
C MET A 1 -7.83 -9.32 22.57
N ASP A 2 -8.84 -10.02 22.07
CA ASP A 2 -8.62 -11.17 21.18
C ASP A 2 -8.33 -10.66 19.76
N VAL A 3 -7.04 -10.51 19.44
CA VAL A 3 -6.60 -9.90 18.18
C VAL A 3 -7.11 -10.67 16.95
N LYS A 4 -7.26 -12.01 17.05
CA LYS A 4 -7.68 -12.85 15.92
C LYS A 4 -9.07 -12.48 15.40
N LYS A 5 -9.94 -11.94 16.26
CA LYS A 5 -11.28 -11.45 15.87
C LYS A 5 -11.24 -10.20 14.97
N LEU A 6 -10.10 -9.53 14.88
CA LEU A 6 -9.90 -8.39 13.99
C LEU A 6 -9.52 -8.82 12.57
N ASN A 7 -9.20 -10.10 12.36
CA ASN A 7 -8.81 -10.61 11.05
C ASN A 7 -10.04 -10.82 10.17
N LEU A 8 -10.05 -10.16 9.01
CA LEU A 8 -11.05 -10.34 7.96
C LEU A 8 -10.81 -11.62 7.15
N VAL A 9 -9.63 -12.22 7.23
CA VAL A 9 -9.39 -13.59 6.75
C VAL A 9 -10.02 -14.57 7.74
N ASN A 10 -11.09 -15.24 7.32
CA ASN A 10 -11.87 -16.16 8.16
C ASN A 10 -12.38 -17.35 7.33
N ASP A 11 -13.16 -18.25 7.95
CA ASP A 11 -13.67 -19.46 7.31
C ASP A 11 -14.50 -19.22 6.03
N SER A 12 -15.13 -18.05 5.88
CA SER A 12 -15.90 -17.71 4.69
C SER A 12 -15.05 -17.18 3.53
N SER A 13 -13.84 -16.68 3.82
CA SER A 13 -12.92 -16.12 2.84
C SER A 13 -11.67 -16.98 2.64
N LYS A 14 -11.46 -18.04 3.43
CA LYS A 14 -10.26 -18.86 3.33
C LYS A 14 -10.19 -19.57 1.98
N VAL A 15 -8.98 -19.73 1.47
CA VAL A 15 -8.69 -20.48 0.25
C VAL A 15 -7.61 -21.52 0.53
N THR A 16 -7.61 -22.58 -0.27
CA THR A 16 -6.50 -23.55 -0.28
C THR A 16 -5.44 -23.08 -1.27
N PRO A 17 -4.19 -22.82 -0.83
CA PRO A 17 -3.09 -22.51 -1.74
C PRO A 17 -2.87 -23.61 -2.78
N ASN A 18 -2.53 -23.22 -4.00
CA ASN A 18 -2.14 -24.18 -5.06
C ASN A 18 -0.67 -24.60 -4.97
N TYR A 19 0.11 -24.02 -4.05
CA TYR A 19 1.48 -24.39 -3.73
C TYR A 19 1.76 -24.19 -2.23
N ASP A 20 2.89 -24.73 -1.77
CA ASP A 20 3.30 -24.65 -0.38
C ASP A 20 3.78 -23.23 -0.02
N LEU A 21 3.22 -22.64 1.03
CA LEU A 21 3.58 -21.32 1.54
C LEU A 21 4.62 -21.37 2.67
N ARG A 22 5.11 -22.56 3.03
CA ARG A 22 6.17 -22.71 4.05
C ARG A 22 7.44 -21.98 3.60
N GLY A 23 7.90 -21.05 4.44
CA GLY A 23 9.10 -20.26 4.19
C GLY A 23 8.89 -19.03 3.31
N ALA A 24 7.65 -18.70 2.92
CA ALA A 24 7.35 -17.45 2.24
C ALA A 24 7.76 -16.25 3.11
N GLN A 25 8.49 -15.29 2.52
CA GLN A 25 8.84 -14.07 3.20
C GLN A 25 7.60 -13.18 3.32
N SER A 26 7.11 -13.01 4.54
CA SER A 26 5.97 -12.14 4.77
C SER A 26 6.36 -10.67 4.83
N TRP A 27 5.43 -9.81 4.43
CA TRP A 27 5.53 -8.36 4.62
C TRP A 27 4.19 -7.80 5.07
N ILE A 28 4.22 -6.54 5.49
CA ILE A 28 3.02 -5.83 5.93
C ILE A 28 2.72 -4.76 4.89
N ARG A 29 1.53 -4.81 4.30
CA ARG A 29 1.03 -3.76 3.42
C ARG A 29 0.02 -2.90 4.18
N LEU A 30 0.14 -1.60 4.02
CA LEU A 30 -0.73 -0.60 4.63
C LEU A 30 -1.45 0.18 3.54
N PHE A 31 -2.74 0.42 3.72
CA PHE A 31 -3.46 1.47 3.01
C PHE A 31 -3.97 2.50 4.00
N LEU A 32 -3.77 3.78 3.69
CA LEU A 32 -4.18 4.90 4.52
C LEU A 32 -4.98 5.90 3.68
N ASN A 33 -6.14 6.32 4.16
CA ASN A 33 -6.95 7.33 3.48
C ASN A 33 -6.88 8.70 4.17
N ARG A 34 -7.55 9.70 3.57
CA ARG A 34 -7.55 11.09 4.06
C ARG A 34 -8.23 11.28 5.41
N SER A 35 -9.17 10.41 5.77
CA SER A 35 -9.89 10.46 7.05
C SER A 35 -9.17 9.70 8.17
N GLY A 36 -8.02 9.08 7.88
CA GLY A 36 -7.24 8.32 8.86
C GLY A 36 -7.66 6.86 8.99
N LYS A 37 -8.56 6.36 8.12
CA LYS A 37 -8.81 4.91 8.04
C LYS A 37 -7.56 4.21 7.54
N LEU A 38 -7.28 3.09 8.19
CA LEU A 38 -6.09 2.28 7.98
C LEU A 38 -6.52 0.84 7.69
N LEU A 39 -6.02 0.29 6.59
CA LEU A 39 -6.12 -1.13 6.29
C LEU A 39 -4.74 -1.75 6.47
N ILE A 40 -4.63 -2.72 7.37
CA ILE A 40 -3.40 -3.45 7.66
C ILE A 40 -3.52 -4.84 7.05
N ILE A 41 -2.58 -5.22 6.20
CA ILE A 41 -2.54 -6.50 5.51
C ILE A 41 -1.24 -7.22 5.84
N GLY A 42 -1.36 -8.45 6.35
CA GLY A 42 -0.25 -9.39 6.44
C GLY A 42 -0.22 -10.24 5.17
N GLN A 43 0.83 -10.06 4.38
CA GLN A 43 0.96 -10.70 3.09
C GLN A 43 1.89 -11.90 3.17
N ALA A 44 1.43 -13.06 2.69
CA ALA A 44 2.23 -14.27 2.61
C ALA A 44 3.11 -14.23 1.35
N ASP A 45 2.50 -13.84 0.21
CA ASP A 45 3.18 -13.64 -1.06
C ASP A 45 2.32 -12.76 -2.01
N ASN A 46 2.65 -12.76 -3.30
CA ASN A 46 1.94 -11.98 -4.32
C ASN A 46 0.47 -12.40 -4.53
N ASN A 47 0.08 -13.61 -4.14
CA ASN A 47 -1.24 -14.17 -4.39
C ASN A 47 -2.08 -14.31 -3.11
N TYR A 48 -1.44 -14.43 -1.96
CA TYR A 48 -2.07 -14.80 -0.70
C TYR A 48 -1.78 -13.81 0.42
N ILE A 49 -2.83 -13.50 1.18
CA ILE A 49 -2.78 -12.77 2.45
C ILE A 49 -3.22 -13.70 3.57
N TYR A 50 -2.58 -13.59 4.74
CA TYR A 50 -2.97 -14.32 5.95
C TYR A 50 -3.67 -13.41 6.97
N TRP A 51 -3.62 -12.10 6.74
CA TRP A 51 -4.24 -11.12 7.61
C TRP A 51 -4.78 -9.93 6.83
N ALA A 52 -5.96 -9.45 7.23
CA ALA A 52 -6.45 -8.12 6.87
C ALA A 52 -7.27 -7.53 8.03
N SER A 53 -7.06 -6.27 8.38
CA SER A 53 -7.89 -5.56 9.36
C SER A 53 -8.12 -4.12 8.94
N LEU A 54 -9.38 -3.68 9.03
CA LEU A 54 -9.77 -2.28 8.85
C LEU A 54 -9.89 -1.59 10.22
N THR A 55 -9.19 -0.48 10.39
CA THR A 55 -9.01 0.23 11.66
C THR A 55 -8.89 1.74 11.41
N ASP A 56 -8.66 2.52 12.45
CA ASP A 56 -8.25 3.92 12.37
C ASP A 56 -6.77 4.06 12.78
N GLN A 57 -6.02 4.96 12.13
CA GLN A 57 -4.62 5.21 12.48
C GLN A 57 -4.43 5.64 13.94
N ASN A 58 -5.47 6.27 14.54
CA ASN A 58 -5.44 6.74 15.92
C ASN A 58 -5.83 5.66 16.94
N GLU A 59 -6.34 4.49 16.52
CA GLU A 59 -6.62 3.34 17.40
C GLU A 59 -5.31 2.62 17.78
N ARG A 60 -4.39 3.33 18.44
CA ARG A 60 -2.99 2.91 18.63
C ARG A 60 -2.85 1.57 19.36
N GLU A 61 -3.61 1.32 20.41
CA GLU A 61 -3.55 0.05 21.15
C GLU A 61 -4.01 -1.15 20.31
N LYS A 62 -5.05 -0.94 19.50
CA LYS A 62 -5.57 -1.95 18.57
C LYS A 62 -4.56 -2.23 17.47
N ASN A 63 -3.97 -1.19 16.91
CA ASN A 63 -2.95 -1.28 15.86
C ASN A 63 -1.68 -1.96 16.40
N GLU A 64 -1.25 -1.64 17.62
CA GLU A 64 -0.11 -2.29 18.30
C GLU A 64 -0.35 -3.79 18.45
N ALA A 65 -1.54 -4.20 18.91
CA ALA A 65 -1.89 -5.61 19.02
C ALA A 65 -1.88 -6.33 17.65
N ILE A 66 -2.43 -5.71 16.61
CA ILE A 66 -2.41 -6.24 15.25
C ILE A 66 -0.96 -6.40 14.76
N PHE A 67 -0.14 -5.36 14.87
CA PHE A 67 1.24 -5.40 14.42
C PHE A 67 2.09 -6.40 15.21
N ASN A 68 1.91 -6.51 16.53
CA ASN A 68 2.58 -7.53 17.33
C ASN A 68 2.25 -8.94 16.85
N TYR A 69 0.98 -9.18 16.49
CA TYR A 69 0.56 -10.48 15.98
C TYR A 69 1.17 -10.79 14.61
N ILE A 70 1.13 -9.84 13.67
CA ILE A 70 1.61 -10.04 12.29
C ILE A 70 3.15 -10.07 12.22
N ALA A 71 3.84 -9.34 13.08
CA ALA A 71 5.30 -9.26 13.08
C ALA A 71 6.01 -10.44 13.76
N ASP A 72 5.27 -11.34 14.40
CA ASP A 72 5.81 -12.55 15.04
C ASP A 72 6.39 -13.52 13.99
N GLU A 73 7.69 -13.81 14.09
CA GLU A 73 8.39 -14.73 13.17
C GLU A 73 8.01 -16.20 13.38
N SER A 74 7.49 -16.52 14.56
CA SER A 74 6.96 -17.85 14.85
C SER A 74 5.58 -18.07 14.24
N LEU A 75 4.91 -17.02 13.77
CA LEU A 75 3.60 -17.10 13.15
C LEU A 75 3.62 -18.11 11.99
N ARG A 76 2.62 -18.97 11.98
CA ARG A 76 2.32 -19.86 10.86
C ARG A 76 0.96 -19.45 10.31
N PHE A 77 0.82 -19.50 8.98
CA PHE A 77 -0.42 -19.10 8.32
C PHE A 77 -1.43 -20.25 8.45
N ASP A 78 -2.25 -20.22 9.51
CA ASP A 78 -3.33 -21.20 9.70
C ASP A 78 -4.40 -21.06 8.60
N MET A 79 -4.62 -19.84 8.12
CA MET A 79 -5.57 -19.50 7.06
C MET A 79 -4.95 -18.45 6.14
N VAL A 80 -5.23 -18.59 4.85
CA VAL A 80 -4.91 -17.57 3.85
C VAL A 80 -6.12 -17.32 2.94
N SER A 81 -6.09 -16.20 2.25
CA SER A 81 -7.10 -15.78 1.27
C SER A 81 -6.46 -15.01 0.13
N ASN A 82 -7.20 -14.80 -0.96
CA ASN A 82 -6.87 -13.80 -1.97
C ASN A 82 -7.45 -12.44 -1.54
N GLU A 83 -6.72 -11.35 -1.80
CA GLU A 83 -7.12 -9.99 -1.38
C GLU A 83 -8.54 -9.61 -1.82
N TRP A 84 -8.89 -9.86 -3.08
CA TRP A 84 -10.19 -9.50 -3.65
C TRP A 84 -11.36 -10.15 -2.89
N LEU A 85 -11.18 -11.38 -2.41
CA LEU A 85 -12.24 -12.13 -1.72
C LEU A 85 -12.50 -11.53 -0.34
N VAL A 86 -11.43 -11.17 0.37
CA VAL A 86 -11.52 -10.53 1.70
C VAL A 86 -12.14 -9.14 1.59
N PHE A 87 -11.70 -8.34 0.63
CA PHE A 87 -12.22 -6.98 0.46
C PHE A 87 -13.70 -6.96 0.06
N ASN A 88 -14.10 -7.86 -0.84
CA ASN A 88 -15.50 -8.02 -1.21
C ASN A 88 -16.37 -8.43 0.00
N ALA A 89 -15.92 -9.40 0.80
CA ALA A 89 -16.64 -9.82 2.00
C ALA A 89 -16.68 -8.73 3.09
N ALA A 90 -15.65 -7.90 3.18
CA ALA A 90 -15.56 -6.80 4.14
C ALA A 90 -16.28 -5.52 3.69
N GLY A 91 -16.85 -5.51 2.47
CA GLY A 91 -17.50 -4.32 1.91
C GLY A 91 -16.53 -3.18 1.64
N VAL A 92 -15.25 -3.48 1.37
CA VAL A 92 -14.23 -2.50 0.96
C VAL A 92 -14.11 -2.57 -0.57
N PRO A 93 -14.70 -1.63 -1.32
CA PRO A 93 -14.66 -1.67 -2.78
C PRO A 93 -13.21 -1.55 -3.26
N TYR A 94 -12.78 -2.46 -4.13
CA TYR A 94 -11.41 -2.43 -4.67
C TYR A 94 -11.08 -1.11 -5.37
N ASP A 95 -12.07 -0.50 -6.03
CA ASP A 95 -11.91 0.81 -6.67
C ASP A 95 -11.69 1.94 -5.65
N GLU A 96 -12.22 1.82 -4.43
CA GLU A 96 -11.96 2.80 -3.38
C GLU A 96 -10.48 2.77 -2.97
N LEU A 97 -9.86 1.59 -2.88
CA LEU A 97 -8.46 1.44 -2.50
C LEU A 97 -7.48 2.12 -3.47
N LYS A 98 -7.89 2.39 -4.72
CA LYS A 98 -7.09 3.18 -5.68
C LYS A 98 -6.90 4.63 -5.22
N THR A 99 -7.81 5.13 -4.38
CA THR A 99 -7.75 6.48 -3.79
C THR A 99 -7.01 6.52 -2.46
N TRP A 100 -6.60 5.36 -1.94
CA TRP A 100 -5.85 5.25 -0.70
C TRP A 100 -4.35 5.25 -0.98
N TYR A 101 -3.58 5.84 -0.07
CA TYR A 101 -2.13 5.76 -0.13
C TYR A 101 -1.68 4.36 0.31
N ARG A 102 -0.89 3.68 -0.52
CA ARG A 102 -0.36 2.34 -0.26
C ARG A 102 1.10 2.43 0.13
N THR A 103 1.50 1.65 1.13
CA THR A 103 2.91 1.49 1.48
C THR A 103 3.16 0.14 2.15
N GLU A 104 4.43 -0.21 2.37
CA GLU A 104 4.81 -1.55 2.85
C GLU A 104 5.95 -1.47 3.87
N LEU A 105 5.87 -2.34 4.88
CA LEU A 105 6.98 -2.69 5.76
C LEU A 105 7.46 -4.06 5.30
N VAL A 106 8.74 -4.15 4.92
CA VAL A 106 9.33 -5.37 4.35
C VAL A 106 10.45 -5.88 5.23
N ARG A 107 10.67 -7.20 5.23
CA ARG A 107 11.80 -7.83 5.91
C ARG A 107 13.02 -7.85 4.98
N PRO A 108 14.04 -7.01 5.23
CA PRO A 108 15.25 -7.00 4.42
C PRO A 108 16.08 -8.28 4.60
N LEU A 109 16.95 -8.57 3.62
CA LEU A 109 17.94 -9.66 3.73
C LEU A 109 19.18 -9.22 4.52
N GLU A 110 19.36 -7.92 4.70
CA GLU A 110 20.50 -7.28 5.35
C GLU A 110 20.66 -7.74 6.81
N GLN A 111 21.93 -7.88 7.21
CA GLN A 111 22.32 -8.25 8.57
C GLN A 111 21.86 -7.15 9.55
N ASP A 112 21.29 -7.55 10.68
CA ASP A 112 20.76 -6.70 11.77
C ASP A 112 19.47 -5.91 11.51
N MET A 113 18.95 -5.85 10.28
CA MET A 113 17.67 -5.22 10.00
C MET A 113 16.51 -6.21 10.10
N ALA A 114 15.51 -5.91 10.94
CA ALA A 114 14.28 -6.69 11.05
C ALA A 114 13.22 -6.21 10.06
N TRP A 115 13.08 -4.88 9.94
CA TRP A 115 12.07 -4.26 9.07
C TRP A 115 12.60 -2.99 8.43
N LYS A 116 12.44 -2.89 7.11
CA LYS A 116 12.56 -1.65 6.35
C LYS A 116 11.17 -1.01 6.29
N THR A 117 11.09 0.29 6.58
CA THR A 117 9.82 0.99 6.73
C THR A 117 9.72 2.17 5.75
N PRO A 118 8.51 2.65 5.47
CA PRO A 118 8.31 3.87 4.69
C PRO A 118 8.46 5.15 5.54
N PHE A 119 8.72 5.02 6.84
CA PHE A 119 8.79 6.13 7.80
C PHE A 119 10.17 6.80 7.85
N GLY A 120 11.05 6.51 6.88
CA GLY A 120 12.40 7.08 6.80
C GLY A 120 13.44 6.44 7.73
N HIS A 121 13.14 5.30 8.35
CA HIS A 121 14.06 4.54 9.18
C HIS A 121 13.79 3.03 9.12
N TYR A 122 14.63 2.24 9.77
CA TYR A 122 14.48 0.78 9.88
C TYR A 122 14.38 0.36 11.35
N TYR A 123 13.86 -0.84 11.59
CA TYR A 123 13.85 -1.48 12.91
C TYR A 123 14.87 -2.61 12.95
N GLY A 124 15.65 -2.66 14.04
CA GLY A 124 16.70 -3.65 14.24
C GLY A 124 16.18 -4.96 14.83
N LYS A 125 16.88 -6.08 14.56
CA LYS A 125 16.53 -7.41 15.11
C LYS A 125 16.63 -7.50 16.64
N ASN A 126 17.44 -6.63 17.24
CA ASN A 126 17.63 -6.54 18.69
C ASN A 126 16.48 -5.83 19.45
N GLN A 127 15.44 -5.37 18.74
CA GLN A 127 14.28 -4.67 19.31
C GLN A 127 12.96 -5.26 18.80
N ALA A 128 12.97 -6.54 18.41
CA ALA A 128 11.83 -7.17 17.75
C ALA A 128 10.55 -7.14 18.61
N GLU A 129 10.70 -7.23 19.94
CA GLU A 129 9.63 -7.14 20.93
C GLU A 129 8.94 -5.76 20.99
N LEU A 130 9.60 -4.72 20.45
CA LEU A 130 9.06 -3.36 20.40
C LEU A 130 8.41 -3.02 19.05
N ASN A 131 8.46 -3.94 18.07
CA ASN A 131 8.01 -3.68 16.71
C ASN A 131 6.57 -3.18 16.66
N GLY A 132 5.60 -3.89 17.26
CA GLY A 132 4.20 -3.48 17.12
C GLY A 132 3.88 -2.14 17.75
N ARG A 133 4.47 -1.84 18.91
CA ARG A 133 4.34 -0.50 19.54
C ARG A 133 4.92 0.59 18.67
N SER A 134 6.08 0.34 18.08
CA SER A 134 6.79 1.32 17.27
C SER A 134 6.08 1.56 15.93
N PHE A 135 5.61 0.48 15.29
CA PHE A 135 4.81 0.58 14.06
C PHE A 135 3.52 1.36 14.32
N ALA A 136 2.78 1.04 15.39
CA ALA A 136 1.55 1.73 15.72
C ALA A 136 1.77 3.22 16.01
N ARG A 137 2.87 3.57 16.69
CA ARG A 137 3.26 4.96 16.91
C ARG A 137 3.51 5.67 15.59
N ASP A 138 4.35 5.12 14.72
CA ASP A 138 4.74 5.79 13.49
C ASP A 138 3.56 5.94 12.54
N VAL A 139 2.74 4.89 12.40
CA VAL A 139 1.51 4.93 11.59
C VAL A 139 0.55 6.01 12.08
N SER A 140 0.39 6.17 13.40
CA SER A 140 -0.51 7.20 13.97
C SER A 140 -0.11 8.64 13.60
N GLN A 141 1.16 8.86 13.23
CA GLN A 141 1.68 10.18 12.85
C GLN A 141 1.86 10.32 11.33
N TYR A 142 1.75 9.22 10.58
CA TYR A 142 2.23 9.18 9.22
C TYR A 142 1.35 9.94 8.24
N LEU A 143 0.02 10.00 8.47
CA LEU A 143 -0.87 10.82 7.64
C LEU A 143 -0.43 12.29 7.64
N ASP A 144 -0.04 12.83 8.80
CA ASP A 144 0.38 14.24 8.91
C ASP A 144 1.69 14.50 8.17
N VAL A 145 2.62 13.55 8.23
CA VAL A 145 3.86 13.57 7.45
C VAL A 145 3.54 13.59 5.95
N LEU A 146 2.65 12.72 5.49
CA LEU A 146 2.25 12.64 4.08
C LEU A 146 1.53 13.91 3.63
N LYS A 147 0.58 14.44 4.41
CA LYS A 147 -0.09 15.72 4.11
C LYS A 147 0.88 16.89 4.07
N LYS A 148 1.89 16.92 4.95
CA LYS A 148 2.97 17.90 4.89
C LYS A 148 3.78 17.76 3.59
N ARG A 149 4.07 16.53 3.16
CA ARG A 149 4.74 16.24 1.89
C ARG A 149 3.91 16.69 0.68
N CYS A 150 2.58 16.47 0.69
CA CYS A 150 1.66 17.02 -0.32
C CYS A 150 1.82 18.54 -0.45
N ARG A 151 1.69 19.27 0.67
CA ARG A 151 1.81 20.74 0.68
C ARG A 151 3.13 21.25 0.11
N PHE A 152 4.25 20.57 0.41
CA PHE A 152 5.54 20.92 -0.18
C PHE A 152 5.60 20.67 -1.68
N ARG A 153 5.06 19.53 -2.15
CA ARG A 153 5.05 19.18 -3.57
C ARG A 153 4.16 20.11 -4.39
N GLU A 154 2.99 20.44 -3.84
CA GLU A 154 1.97 21.27 -4.47
C GLU A 154 2.43 22.71 -4.72
N ALA A 155 3.35 23.22 -3.89
CA ALA A 155 3.93 24.56 -4.01
C ALA A 155 2.85 25.64 -4.22
N ASN A 156 1.80 25.63 -3.39
CA ASN A 156 0.63 26.51 -3.49
C ASN A 156 -0.09 26.46 -4.85
N GLY A 157 -0.21 25.26 -5.44
CA GLY A 157 -0.96 25.02 -6.68
C GLY A 157 -0.11 25.05 -7.94
N ALA A 158 1.15 25.51 -7.88
CA ALA A 158 2.04 25.52 -9.03
C ALA A 158 2.29 24.12 -9.62
N TYR A 159 2.17 23.08 -8.79
CA TYR A 159 2.32 21.70 -9.25
C TYR A 159 1.21 21.21 -10.18
N GLU A 160 0.07 21.88 -10.22
CA GLU A 160 -1.04 21.51 -11.10
C GLU A 160 -0.62 21.53 -12.56
N ALA A 161 0.11 22.56 -12.99
CA ALA A 161 0.62 22.69 -14.35
C ALA A 161 1.61 21.57 -14.71
N VAL A 162 2.34 21.05 -13.71
CA VAL A 162 3.23 19.90 -13.91
C VAL A 162 2.42 18.64 -14.16
N LEU A 163 1.35 18.41 -13.39
CA LEU A 163 0.45 17.28 -13.61
C LEU A 163 -0.24 17.35 -14.98
N ASP A 164 -0.63 18.55 -15.42
CA ASP A 164 -1.20 18.76 -16.76
C ASP A 164 -0.20 18.42 -17.87
N TYR A 165 1.05 18.88 -17.73
CA TYR A 165 2.12 18.52 -18.65
C TYR A 165 2.31 17.00 -18.69
N CYS A 166 2.42 16.35 -17.53
CA CYS A 166 2.57 14.90 -17.45
C CYS A 166 1.40 14.13 -18.08
N LEU A 167 0.16 14.58 -17.88
CA LEU A 167 -1.01 14.01 -18.53
C LEU A 167 -0.94 14.13 -20.05
N GLY A 168 -0.45 15.25 -20.57
CA GLY A 168 -0.23 15.46 -22.00
C GLY A 168 0.74 14.44 -22.58
N GLU A 169 1.89 14.24 -21.92
CA GLU A 169 2.89 13.24 -22.30
C GLU A 169 2.31 11.81 -22.25
N LEU A 170 1.59 11.45 -21.18
CA LEU A 170 0.99 10.11 -21.07
C LEU A 170 -0.13 9.86 -22.11
N SER A 171 -0.76 10.90 -22.63
CA SER A 171 -1.84 10.80 -23.62
C SER A 171 -1.32 10.82 -25.07
N GLY A 172 0.00 10.87 -25.28
CA GLY A 172 0.63 10.99 -26.59
C GLY A 172 0.77 9.67 -27.38
N ASP A 173 0.18 8.57 -26.90
CA ASP A 173 0.41 7.21 -27.42
C ASP A 173 0.17 7.06 -28.92
N SER A 174 -0.73 7.86 -29.49
CA SER A 174 -1.07 7.87 -30.91
C SER A 174 -1.40 6.47 -31.45
N GLY A 175 -1.98 5.61 -30.60
CA GLY A 175 -2.29 4.21 -30.92
C GLY A 175 -1.10 3.25 -30.92
N ASN A 176 0.09 3.69 -30.50
CA ASN A 176 1.27 2.84 -30.35
C ASN A 176 1.17 2.00 -29.07
N ALA A 177 0.91 0.70 -29.22
CA ALA A 177 0.83 -0.23 -28.08
C ALA A 177 2.14 -0.39 -27.29
N LEU A 178 3.29 0.00 -27.85
CA LEU A 178 4.59 -0.01 -27.17
C LEU A 178 4.93 1.34 -26.53
N TYR A 179 4.04 2.35 -26.59
CA TYR A 179 4.33 3.70 -26.10
C TYR A 179 4.71 3.74 -24.61
N TYR A 180 4.18 2.81 -23.81
CA TYR A 180 4.55 2.67 -22.39
C TYR A 180 6.06 2.70 -22.15
N THR A 181 6.87 2.06 -23.01
CA THR A 181 8.33 2.00 -22.82
C THR A 181 9.02 3.35 -23.05
N GLN A 182 8.36 4.29 -23.74
CA GLN A 182 8.88 5.64 -23.99
C GLN A 182 8.64 6.58 -22.81
N VAL A 183 7.60 6.31 -22.02
CA VAL A 183 7.17 7.15 -20.88
C VAL A 183 7.33 6.44 -19.52
N GLU A 184 7.97 5.27 -19.49
CA GLU A 184 8.12 4.47 -18.27
C GLU A 184 8.85 5.23 -17.16
N ASP A 185 9.89 6.01 -17.50
CA ASP A 185 10.63 6.82 -16.54
C ASP A 185 9.74 7.90 -15.91
N LEU A 186 8.90 8.55 -16.72
CA LEU A 186 7.92 9.52 -16.24
C LEU A 186 6.91 8.85 -15.30
N ILE A 187 6.37 7.69 -15.68
CA ILE A 187 5.46 6.91 -14.84
C ILE A 187 6.14 6.52 -13.52
N SER A 188 7.40 6.11 -13.56
CA SER A 188 8.19 5.75 -12.37
C SER A 188 8.36 6.93 -11.43
N MET A 189 8.66 8.13 -11.95
CA MET A 189 8.72 9.36 -11.17
C MET A 189 7.37 9.67 -10.51
N LEU A 190 6.27 9.63 -11.27
CA LEU A 190 4.93 9.93 -10.77
C LEU A 190 4.46 8.92 -9.71
N ARG A 191 4.82 7.64 -9.84
CA ARG A 191 4.52 6.62 -8.82
C ARG A 191 5.14 6.92 -7.45
N GLN A 192 6.30 7.58 -7.41
CA GLN A 192 6.92 8.01 -6.14
C GLN A 192 6.10 9.09 -5.42
N GLU A 193 5.13 9.69 -6.12
CA GLU A 193 4.28 10.77 -5.65
C GLU A 193 2.86 10.32 -5.29
N GLN A 194 2.67 9.02 -5.09
CA GLN A 194 1.39 8.45 -4.67
C GLN A 194 0.75 9.14 -3.46
N TYR A 195 1.55 9.75 -2.58
CA TYR A 195 1.03 10.51 -1.44
C TYR A 195 0.08 11.65 -1.85
N LEU A 196 0.12 12.14 -3.11
CA LEU A 196 -0.78 13.15 -3.64
C LEU A 196 -2.26 12.71 -3.65
N VAL A 197 -2.57 11.40 -3.57
CA VAL A 197 -3.96 10.94 -3.33
C VAL A 197 -4.53 11.46 -2.00
N LEU A 198 -3.66 11.86 -1.07
CA LEU A 198 -4.02 12.41 0.24
C LEU A 198 -4.07 13.94 0.26
N SER A 199 -3.81 14.60 -0.87
CA SER A 199 -3.84 16.07 -0.99
C SER A 199 -5.15 16.67 -0.48
N ASP A 200 -5.03 17.79 0.24
CA ASP A 200 -6.17 18.61 0.62
C ASP A 200 -6.66 19.50 -0.53
N GLN A 201 -5.86 19.68 -1.58
CA GLN A 201 -6.28 20.32 -2.83
C GLN A 201 -6.96 19.28 -3.72
N GLU A 202 -8.29 19.40 -3.85
CA GLU A 202 -9.11 18.49 -4.66
C GLU A 202 -8.62 18.36 -6.11
N GLN A 203 -8.34 19.48 -6.74
CA GLN A 203 -7.86 19.53 -8.12
C GLN A 203 -6.55 18.77 -8.34
N ILE A 204 -5.60 18.86 -7.41
CA ILE A 204 -4.34 18.09 -7.44
C ILE A 204 -4.62 16.60 -7.30
N ARG A 205 -5.49 16.22 -6.38
CA ARG A 205 -5.86 14.82 -6.13
C ARG A 205 -6.53 14.21 -7.36
N GLU A 206 -7.50 14.89 -7.94
CA GLU A 206 -8.23 14.43 -9.13
C GLU A 206 -7.28 14.25 -10.33
N LYS A 207 -6.40 15.23 -10.58
CA LYS A 207 -5.41 15.12 -11.65
C LYS A 207 -4.42 13.99 -11.42
N TYR A 208 -3.92 13.82 -10.19
CA TYR A 208 -3.04 12.71 -9.86
C TYR A 208 -3.73 11.34 -10.06
N LEU A 209 -5.00 11.21 -9.69
CA LEU A 209 -5.76 9.98 -9.92
C LEU A 209 -5.92 9.69 -11.42
N LEU A 210 -6.18 10.72 -12.23
CA LEU A 210 -6.24 10.59 -13.69
C LEU A 210 -4.89 10.21 -14.31
N VAL A 211 -3.79 10.75 -13.79
CA VAL A 211 -2.41 10.35 -14.16
C VAL A 211 -2.21 8.86 -13.88
N ALA A 212 -2.56 8.41 -12.67
CA ALA A 212 -2.39 7.02 -12.26
C ALA A 212 -3.25 6.06 -13.11
N GLU A 213 -4.48 6.46 -13.44
CA GLU A 213 -5.37 5.71 -14.31
C GLU A 213 -4.82 5.59 -15.73
N THR A 214 -4.36 6.70 -16.31
CA THR A 214 -3.78 6.75 -17.66
C THR A 214 -2.53 5.89 -17.76
N ALA A 215 -1.62 5.99 -16.78
CA ALA A 215 -0.44 5.14 -16.70
C ALA A 215 -0.80 3.65 -16.59
N GLY A 216 -1.86 3.31 -15.84
CA GLY A 216 -2.37 1.95 -15.74
C GLY A 216 -2.92 1.41 -17.07
N LYS A 217 -3.63 2.24 -17.84
CA LYS A 217 -4.12 1.90 -19.18
C LYS A 217 -2.97 1.60 -20.15
N LEU A 218 -1.96 2.48 -20.20
CA LEU A 218 -0.76 2.29 -21.02
C LEU A 218 -0.05 0.97 -20.69
N TYR A 219 0.15 0.69 -19.39
CA TYR A 219 0.77 -0.55 -18.95
C TYR A 219 -0.03 -1.78 -19.40
N ASN A 220 -1.37 -1.75 -19.24
CA ASN A 220 -2.23 -2.86 -19.65
C ASN A 220 -2.18 -3.09 -21.17
N GLN A 221 -2.24 -2.02 -21.96
CA GLN A 221 -2.12 -2.09 -23.42
C GLN A 221 -0.78 -2.69 -23.85
N TYR A 222 0.32 -2.26 -23.23
CA TYR A 222 1.65 -2.82 -23.45
C TYR A 222 1.71 -4.31 -23.09
N GLN A 223 1.22 -4.69 -21.91
CA GLN A 223 1.16 -6.09 -21.48
C GLN A 223 0.33 -6.97 -22.42
N SER A 224 -0.78 -6.44 -22.96
CA SER A 224 -1.59 -7.15 -23.96
C SER A 224 -0.87 -7.32 -25.30
N ALA A 225 0.02 -6.40 -25.68
CA ALA A 225 0.75 -6.46 -26.95
C ALA A 225 1.97 -7.40 -26.92
N ILE A 226 2.55 -7.64 -25.75
CA ILE A 226 3.75 -8.49 -25.59
C ILE A 226 3.44 -9.92 -25.09
N ARG A 227 2.19 -10.21 -24.74
CA ARG A 227 1.71 -11.55 -24.35
C ARG A 227 1.30 -12.35 -25.58
#